data_AF-A0A366DN77-F1
#
_entry.id   AF-A0A366DN77-F1
#
_cell.length_a   1.000
_cell.length_b   1.000
_cell.length_c   1.000
_cell.angle_alpha   90.00
_cell.angle_beta   90.00
_cell.angle_gamma   90.00
#
_symmetry.space_group_name_H-M   'P 1'
#
loop_
_entity.id
_entity.type
_entity.pdbx_description
1 polymer ?
#
loop_
_entity_poly.entity_id
_entity_poly.type
_entity_poly.pdbx_seq_one_letter_code
_entity_poly.pdbx_strand_id
1 'polypeptide(L)'
;MIGEAPGSPRAATVLRPWLDDVLAGDVKALAVKCWTQPPAEVESRYGDADAIRDAVTRPGVLTQFGAQWRGDEVTVHLRPAELDSECGCPDVYRDEDGVSDEKARYTVVRYLSRHLDRPVNPADTESAYPLLRFNAEPPDLAEVAEFEVGSLQVARHTPAAATVSGPVETPSGLTKVATFTLDHGPNGFCIEDAHVS
;
A
#
# COMPACT_ATOMS: atom_id res chain seq x y z
N MET A 1 -11.29 -12.60 18.69
CA MET A 1 -12.48 -12.19 17.91
C MET A 1 -12.21 -10.80 17.39
N ILE A 2 -12.49 -10.52 16.12
CA ILE A 2 -12.36 -9.15 15.57
C ILE A 2 -13.67 -8.42 15.85
N GLY A 3 -13.59 -7.20 16.39
CA GLY A 3 -14.76 -6.37 16.67
C GLY A 3 -15.46 -5.96 15.37
N GLU A 4 -16.79 -5.88 15.42
CA GLU A 4 -17.58 -5.49 14.26
C GLU A 4 -17.24 -4.07 13.80
N ALA A 5 -17.26 -3.83 12.49
CA ALA A 5 -17.17 -2.51 11.89
C ALA A 5 -18.52 -2.16 11.24
N PRO A 6 -19.44 -1.47 11.95
CA PRO A 6 -20.74 -1.09 11.40
C PRO A 6 -20.60 -0.37 10.05
N GLY A 7 -21.40 -0.79 9.07
CA GLY A 7 -21.31 -0.30 7.69
C GLY A 7 -20.33 -1.05 6.78
N SER A 8 -19.50 -1.95 7.32
CA SER A 8 -18.62 -2.84 6.53
C SER A 8 -18.65 -4.28 7.05
N PRO A 9 -19.75 -5.03 6.83
CA PRO A 9 -19.98 -6.35 7.44
C PRO A 9 -18.97 -7.42 7.00
N ARG A 10 -18.29 -7.23 5.86
CA ARG A 10 -17.24 -8.16 5.38
C ARG A 10 -15.88 -7.91 6.01
N ALA A 11 -15.61 -6.72 6.56
CA ALA A 11 -14.27 -6.30 6.96
C ALA A 11 -13.64 -7.24 8.00
N ALA A 12 -14.36 -7.56 9.07
CA ALA A 12 -13.87 -8.48 10.10
C ALA A 12 -13.64 -9.92 9.57
N THR A 13 -14.44 -10.35 8.58
CA THR A 13 -14.29 -11.68 7.98
C THR A 13 -13.02 -11.77 7.13
N VAL A 14 -12.78 -10.75 6.30
CA VAL A 14 -11.64 -10.70 5.36
C VAL A 14 -10.32 -10.40 6.07
N LEU A 15 -10.36 -9.72 7.21
CA LEU A 15 -9.18 -9.44 8.05
C LEU A 15 -8.72 -10.65 8.88
N ARG A 16 -9.60 -11.64 9.12
CA ARG A 16 -9.31 -12.77 10.01
C ARG A 16 -8.11 -13.63 9.59
N PRO A 17 -7.97 -14.04 8.31
CA PRO A 17 -6.80 -14.82 7.90
C PRO A 17 -5.47 -14.10 8.17
N TRP A 18 -5.41 -12.79 7.91
CA TRP A 18 -4.25 -11.96 8.21
C TRP A 18 -3.95 -11.95 9.72
N LEU A 19 -4.97 -11.77 10.56
CA LEU A 19 -4.79 -11.78 12.02
C LEU A 19 -4.28 -13.15 12.52
N ASP A 20 -4.80 -14.24 11.97
CA ASP A 20 -4.37 -15.60 12.35
C ASP A 20 -2.87 -15.81 12.01
N ASP A 21 -2.42 -15.32 10.86
CA ASP A 21 -1.00 -15.35 10.46
C ASP A 21 -0.12 -14.46 11.36
N VAL A 22 -0.60 -13.27 11.74
CA VAL A 22 0.10 -12.37 12.68
C VAL A 22 0.29 -13.04 14.03
N LEU A 23 -0.77 -13.65 14.58
CA LEU A 23 -0.74 -14.34 15.88
C LEU A 23 0.13 -15.61 15.85
N ALA A 24 0.26 -16.25 14.69
CA ALA A 24 1.18 -17.37 14.49
C ALA A 24 2.66 -16.93 14.38
N GLY A 25 2.92 -15.63 14.17
CA GLY A 25 4.27 -15.07 14.02
C GLY A 25 4.95 -15.41 12.68
N ASP A 26 4.20 -15.84 11.67
CA ASP A 26 4.75 -16.16 10.33
C ASP A 26 4.86 -14.90 9.45
N VAL A 27 5.70 -13.97 9.91
CA VAL A 27 5.93 -12.67 9.26
C VAL A 27 6.42 -12.83 7.81
N LYS A 28 7.17 -13.90 7.50
CA LYS A 28 7.66 -14.16 6.14
C LYS A 28 6.53 -14.57 5.21
N ALA A 29 5.63 -15.45 5.64
CA ALA A 29 4.45 -15.78 4.85
C ALA A 29 3.54 -14.56 4.68
N LEU A 30 3.40 -13.73 5.72
CA LEU A 30 2.67 -12.46 5.64
C LEU A 30 3.26 -11.52 4.58
N ALA A 31 4.59 -11.41 4.46
CA ALA A 31 5.21 -10.57 3.44
C ALA A 31 4.87 -11.01 2.00
N VAL A 32 4.63 -12.31 1.79
CA VAL A 32 4.21 -12.85 0.49
C VAL A 32 2.71 -12.65 0.25
N LYS A 33 1.88 -12.92 1.28
CA LYS A 33 0.42 -12.78 1.18
C LYS A 33 -0.01 -11.31 1.06
N CYS A 34 0.64 -10.43 1.81
CA CYS A 34 0.39 -8.99 1.85
C CYS A 34 1.29 -8.21 0.90
N TRP A 35 1.30 -8.64 -0.36
CA TRP A 35 2.09 -8.04 -1.42
C TRP A 35 1.72 -6.57 -1.73
N THR A 36 0.58 -6.07 -1.26
CA THR A 36 0.19 -4.65 -1.32
C THR A 36 0.92 -3.78 -0.30
N GLN A 37 1.58 -4.41 0.67
CA GLN A 37 2.43 -3.76 1.66
C GLN A 37 3.88 -3.77 1.20
N PRO A 38 4.67 -2.72 1.51
CA PRO A 38 6.08 -2.72 1.19
C PRO A 38 6.80 -3.84 1.96
N PRO A 39 7.52 -4.77 1.28
CA PRO A 39 8.15 -5.90 1.95
C PRO A 39 9.10 -5.52 3.09
N ALA A 40 9.77 -4.36 2.96
CA ALA A 40 10.70 -3.84 3.95
C ALA A 40 10.03 -3.40 5.27
N GLU A 41 8.73 -3.12 5.26
CA GLU A 41 8.00 -2.66 6.45
C GLU A 41 7.22 -3.78 7.15
N VAL A 42 6.91 -4.89 6.45
CA VAL A 42 6.01 -5.94 6.97
C VAL A 42 6.42 -6.43 8.36
N GLU A 43 7.71 -6.68 8.60
CA GLU A 43 8.19 -7.12 9.90
C GLU A 43 7.95 -6.08 11.00
N SER A 44 8.31 -4.83 10.75
CA SER A 44 8.11 -3.74 11.72
C SER A 44 6.63 -3.44 11.99
N ARG A 45 5.76 -3.64 10.99
CA ARG A 45 4.34 -3.27 11.03
C ARG A 45 3.47 -4.38 11.62
N TYR A 46 3.81 -5.63 11.35
CA TYR A 46 3.03 -6.80 11.76
C TYR A 46 3.66 -7.61 12.89
N GLY A 47 4.88 -7.25 13.34
CA GLY A 47 5.60 -7.97 14.39
C GLY A 47 5.00 -7.82 15.80
N ASP A 48 4.21 -6.77 16.04
CA ASP A 48 3.58 -6.53 17.35
C ASP A 48 2.18 -7.14 17.44
N ALA A 49 2.15 -8.46 17.61
CA ALA A 49 0.92 -9.24 17.64
C ALA A 49 -0.02 -8.85 18.80
N ASP A 50 0.53 -8.43 19.95
CA ASP A 50 -0.27 -8.04 21.11
C ASP A 50 -0.96 -6.69 20.91
N ALA A 51 -0.25 -5.69 20.38
CA ALA A 51 -0.82 -4.38 20.05
C ALA A 51 -1.87 -4.50 18.92
N ILE A 52 -1.60 -5.30 17.90
CA ILE A 52 -2.55 -5.57 16.81
C ILE A 52 -3.81 -6.25 17.36
N ARG A 53 -3.66 -7.25 18.23
CA ARG A 53 -4.80 -7.93 18.86
C ARG A 53 -5.63 -6.96 19.68
N ASP A 54 -5.00 -6.12 20.52
CA ASP A 54 -5.71 -5.07 21.26
C ASP A 54 -6.57 -4.20 20.34
N ALA A 55 -6.00 -3.69 19.25
CA ALA A 55 -6.71 -2.87 18.29
C ALA A 55 -7.92 -3.59 17.68
N VAL A 56 -7.72 -4.74 17.05
CA VAL A 56 -8.78 -5.43 16.27
C VAL A 56 -9.88 -6.05 17.14
N THR A 57 -9.67 -6.25 18.45
CA THR A 57 -10.74 -6.73 19.35
C THR A 57 -11.74 -5.63 19.74
N ARG A 58 -11.38 -4.36 19.57
CA ARG A 58 -12.27 -3.22 19.84
C ARG A 58 -13.28 -3.05 18.70
N PRO A 59 -14.41 -2.34 18.88
CA PRO A 59 -15.31 -2.03 17.79
C PRO A 59 -14.62 -1.20 16.70
N GLY A 60 -14.83 -1.57 15.44
CA GLY A 60 -14.31 -0.85 14.30
C GLY A 60 -15.18 0.35 13.93
N VAL A 61 -14.60 1.31 13.22
CA VAL A 61 -15.27 2.48 12.65
C VAL A 61 -15.10 2.45 11.15
N LEU A 62 -16.19 2.64 10.39
CA LEU A 62 -16.09 2.88 8.96
C LEU A 62 -15.75 4.35 8.70
N THR A 63 -14.68 4.59 7.96
CA THR A 63 -14.31 5.91 7.45
C THR A 63 -14.53 5.97 5.94
N GLN A 64 -14.31 7.14 5.34
CA GLN A 64 -14.27 7.28 3.88
C GLN A 64 -13.14 6.48 3.21
N PHE A 65 -12.16 5.99 3.98
CA PHE A 65 -10.99 5.26 3.50
C PHE A 65 -10.93 3.80 3.96
N GLY A 66 -12.06 3.28 4.45
CA GLY A 66 -12.18 1.88 4.88
C GLY A 66 -12.46 1.72 6.37
N ALA A 67 -12.50 0.47 6.80
CA ALA A 67 -12.76 0.11 8.19
C ALA A 67 -11.47 0.22 9.01
N GLN A 68 -11.55 0.87 10.16
CA GLN A 68 -10.42 1.06 11.07
C GLN A 68 -10.75 0.52 12.47
N TRP A 69 -9.74 -0.06 13.12
CA TRP A 69 -9.76 -0.51 14.49
C TRP A 69 -8.61 0.16 15.24
N ARG A 70 -8.90 0.77 16.39
CA ARG A 70 -7.94 1.59 17.11
C ARG A 70 -7.68 1.01 18.48
N GLY A 71 -6.45 0.53 18.69
CA GLY A 71 -5.93 0.10 19.98
C GLY A 71 -5.34 1.26 20.77
N ASP A 72 -4.60 0.94 21.82
CA ASP A 72 -3.86 1.93 22.59
C ASP A 72 -2.57 2.37 21.90
N GLU A 73 -1.93 1.45 21.15
CA GLU A 73 -0.63 1.71 20.52
C GLU A 73 -0.70 1.81 18.99
N VAL A 74 -1.60 1.05 18.36
CA VAL A 74 -1.68 0.96 16.89
C VAL A 74 -3.10 1.12 16.39
N THR A 75 -3.21 1.62 15.17
CA THR A 75 -4.42 1.61 14.36
C THR A 75 -4.25 0.57 13.25
N VAL A 76 -5.24 -0.30 13.09
CA VAL A 76 -5.35 -1.26 11.98
C VAL A 76 -6.40 -0.73 11.00
N HIS A 77 -6.01 -0.50 9.76
CA HIS A 77 -6.87 0.12 8.74
C HIS A 77 -6.98 -0.78 7.51
N LEU A 78 -8.15 -1.39 7.33
CA LEU A 78 -8.46 -2.20 6.16
C LEU A 78 -8.99 -1.31 5.04
N ARG A 79 -8.18 -1.14 4.00
CA ARG A 79 -8.51 -0.31 2.83
C ARG A 79 -9.62 -0.93 1.98
N PRO A 80 -10.40 -0.14 1.22
CA PRO A 80 -11.51 -0.65 0.43
C PRO A 80 -11.12 -1.75 -0.56
N ALA A 81 -9.97 -1.61 -1.25
CA ALA A 81 -9.49 -2.61 -2.21
C ALA A 81 -9.23 -3.99 -1.57
N GLU A 82 -8.90 -4.03 -0.28
CA GLU A 82 -8.61 -5.28 0.43
C GLU A 82 -9.89 -6.07 0.79
N LEU A 83 -11.09 -5.47 0.69
CA LEU A 83 -12.35 -6.15 1.03
C LEU A 83 -12.73 -7.28 0.08
N ASP A 84 -12.17 -7.28 -1.13
CA ASP A 84 -12.38 -8.32 -2.12
C ASP A 84 -11.21 -9.32 -2.20
N SER A 85 -10.19 -9.16 -1.34
CA SER A 85 -9.11 -10.12 -1.18
C SER A 85 -9.56 -11.35 -0.37
N GLU A 86 -8.92 -12.49 -0.62
CA GLU A 86 -9.04 -13.68 0.23
C GLU A 86 -8.40 -13.48 1.60
N CYS A 87 -7.37 -12.63 1.66
CA CYS A 87 -6.67 -12.21 2.88
C CYS A 87 -6.50 -10.69 2.82
N GLY A 88 -7.34 -9.95 3.54
CA GLY A 88 -7.27 -8.49 3.55
C GLY A 88 -6.08 -8.01 4.35
N CYS A 89 -5.14 -7.34 3.69
CA CYS A 89 -3.87 -6.90 4.25
C CYS A 89 -3.93 -5.43 4.67
N PRO A 90 -4.20 -5.14 5.96
CA PRO A 90 -4.43 -3.79 6.42
C PRO A 90 -3.13 -2.98 6.47
N ASP A 91 -3.25 -1.66 6.45
CA ASP A 91 -2.18 -0.81 6.95
C ASP A 91 -2.21 -0.84 8.49
N VAL A 92 -1.06 -1.03 9.13
CA VAL A 92 -0.90 -0.92 10.58
C VAL A 92 0.04 0.23 10.88
N TYR A 93 -0.37 1.18 11.69
CA TYR A 93 0.43 2.38 11.97
C TYR A 93 0.16 2.93 13.36
N ARG A 94 1.13 3.67 13.91
CA ARG A 94 0.90 4.56 15.03
C ARG A 94 0.46 5.91 14.48
N ASP A 95 -0.39 6.65 15.20
CA ASP A 95 -1.06 7.83 14.61
C ASP A 95 -0.12 8.96 14.21
N GLU A 96 1.06 8.99 14.83
CA GLU A 96 2.13 9.93 14.52
C GLU A 96 2.87 9.60 13.21
N ASP A 97 2.74 8.38 12.68
CA ASP A 97 3.56 7.89 11.57
C ASP A 97 3.08 8.36 10.19
N GLY A 98 1.80 8.74 10.07
CA GLY A 98 1.16 8.93 8.75
C GLY A 98 1.34 7.71 7.83
N VAL A 99 1.14 7.91 6.52
CA VAL A 99 1.54 6.90 5.51
C VAL A 99 3.05 7.01 5.31
N SER A 100 3.83 5.92 5.29
CA SER A 100 5.29 5.96 5.23
C SER A 100 5.89 6.36 3.87
N ASP A 101 7.14 6.83 3.88
CA ASP A 101 7.92 7.08 2.65
C ASP A 101 8.07 5.80 1.83
N GLU A 102 8.27 4.68 2.52
CA GLU A 102 8.41 3.38 1.88
C GLU A 102 7.11 2.96 1.17
N LYS A 103 5.93 3.28 1.73
CA LYS A 103 4.66 3.10 1.04
C LYS A 103 4.54 3.99 -0.20
N ALA A 104 5.01 5.24 -0.14
CA ALA A 104 5.05 6.14 -1.31
C ALA A 104 5.92 5.55 -2.42
N ARG A 105 7.15 5.13 -2.08
CA ARG A 105 8.08 4.46 -3.00
C ARG A 105 7.44 3.21 -3.59
N TYR A 106 6.85 2.37 -2.75
CA TYR A 106 6.28 1.10 -3.18
C TYR A 106 5.03 1.25 -4.07
N THR A 107 4.25 2.32 -3.90
CA THR A 107 3.19 2.70 -4.85
C THR A 107 3.75 2.89 -6.27
N VAL A 108 4.88 3.60 -6.41
CA VAL A 108 5.54 3.77 -7.72
C VAL A 108 6.16 2.47 -8.22
N VAL A 109 6.78 1.67 -7.34
CA VAL A 109 7.31 0.35 -7.72
C VAL A 109 6.20 -0.50 -8.34
N ARG A 110 5.04 -0.61 -7.69
CA ARG A 110 3.90 -1.36 -8.21
C ARG A 110 3.42 -0.81 -9.54
N TYR A 111 3.30 0.50 -9.67
CA TYR A 111 2.86 1.14 -10.91
C TYR A 111 3.81 0.88 -12.09
N LEU A 112 5.11 1.10 -11.91
CA LEU A 112 6.14 0.81 -12.91
C LEU A 112 6.21 -0.69 -13.25
N SER A 113 6.08 -1.55 -12.24
CA SER A 113 6.06 -3.01 -12.43
C SER A 113 4.89 -3.46 -13.30
N ARG A 114 3.70 -2.90 -13.09
CA ARG A 114 2.52 -3.13 -13.95
C ARG A 114 2.76 -2.64 -15.38
N HIS A 115 3.32 -1.44 -15.52
CA HIS A 115 3.61 -0.85 -16.83
C HIS A 115 4.54 -1.75 -17.66
N LEU A 116 5.51 -2.40 -17.02
CA LEU A 116 6.47 -3.30 -17.65
C LEU A 116 5.99 -4.76 -17.76
N ASP A 117 4.69 -5.02 -17.63
CA ASP A 117 4.08 -6.36 -17.64
C ASP A 117 4.71 -7.35 -16.64
N ARG A 118 5.25 -6.83 -15.54
CA ARG A 118 5.88 -7.60 -14.45
C ARG A 118 5.27 -7.20 -13.10
N PRO A 119 3.94 -7.24 -12.93
CA PRO A 119 3.31 -6.78 -11.70
C PRO A 119 3.81 -7.58 -10.49
N VAL A 120 3.86 -6.94 -9.31
CA VAL A 120 4.35 -7.59 -8.08
C VAL A 120 3.49 -8.80 -7.68
N ASN A 121 2.24 -8.82 -8.13
CA ASN A 121 1.32 -9.94 -8.02
C ASN A 121 0.37 -9.94 -9.24
N PRO A 122 -0.06 -11.09 -9.79
CA PRO A 122 -1.03 -11.12 -10.88
C PRO A 122 -2.37 -10.42 -10.59
N ALA A 123 -2.77 -10.33 -9.32
CA ALA A 123 -3.96 -9.59 -8.90
C ALA A 123 -3.74 -8.06 -8.82
N ASP A 124 -2.50 -7.60 -9.01
CA ASP A 124 -2.11 -6.20 -8.94
C ASP A 124 -2.52 -5.43 -10.20
N THR A 125 -3.81 -5.12 -10.29
CA THR A 125 -4.40 -4.40 -11.42
C THR A 125 -5.00 -3.08 -10.96
N GLU A 126 -5.15 -2.13 -11.90
CA GLU A 126 -5.76 -0.83 -11.58
C GLU A 126 -7.24 -0.95 -11.17
N SER A 127 -7.95 -1.97 -11.66
CA SER A 127 -9.35 -2.20 -11.29
C SER A 127 -9.51 -2.80 -9.88
N ALA A 128 -8.62 -3.69 -9.46
CA ALA A 128 -8.68 -4.33 -8.15
C ALA A 128 -8.00 -3.48 -7.07
N TYR A 129 -6.84 -2.90 -7.38
CA TYR A 129 -6.05 -2.09 -6.47
C TYR A 129 -5.64 -0.77 -7.14
N PRO A 130 -6.54 0.22 -7.21
CA PRO A 130 -6.25 1.49 -7.86
C PRO A 130 -5.00 2.18 -7.28
N LEU A 131 -4.06 2.55 -8.16
CA LEU A 131 -2.88 3.34 -7.83
C LEU A 131 -2.94 4.73 -8.46
N LEU A 132 -3.81 4.95 -9.45
CA LEU A 132 -4.05 6.27 -10.01
C LEU A 132 -5.06 7.02 -9.15
N ARG A 133 -4.92 8.35 -9.10
CA ARG A 133 -5.97 9.19 -8.53
C ARG A 133 -7.26 9.02 -9.34
N PHE A 134 -8.40 9.11 -8.68
CA PHE A 134 -9.68 9.14 -9.36
C PHE A 134 -9.70 10.25 -10.44
N ASN A 135 -10.04 9.85 -11.68
CA ASN A 135 -10.01 10.69 -12.89
C ASN A 135 -8.63 11.21 -13.34
N ALA A 136 -7.52 10.68 -12.82
CA ALA A 136 -6.21 10.94 -13.43
C ALA A 136 -6.09 10.19 -14.76
N GLU A 137 -5.51 10.84 -15.75
CA GLU A 137 -5.07 10.16 -16.97
C GLU A 137 -3.84 9.31 -16.64
N PRO A 138 -3.73 8.07 -17.15
CA PRO A 138 -2.51 7.28 -16.97
C PRO A 138 -1.30 8.04 -17.53
N PRO A 139 -0.22 8.21 -16.75
CA PRO A 139 1.01 8.81 -17.25
C PRO A 139 1.56 8.14 -18.51
N ASP A 140 2.13 8.94 -19.42
CA ASP A 140 2.88 8.42 -20.56
C ASP A 140 4.24 7.89 -20.09
N LEU A 141 4.34 6.57 -20.05
CA LEU A 141 5.55 5.85 -19.68
C LEU A 141 6.18 5.12 -20.88
N ALA A 142 5.80 5.43 -22.13
CA ALA A 142 6.26 4.69 -23.31
C ALA A 142 7.79 4.59 -23.47
N GLU A 143 8.53 5.52 -22.86
CA GLU A 143 9.99 5.51 -22.85
C GLU A 143 10.61 4.75 -21.67
N VAL A 144 9.83 4.17 -20.76
CA VAL A 144 10.33 3.38 -19.63
C VAL A 144 10.42 1.91 -20.04
N ALA A 145 11.63 1.36 -20.04
CA ALA A 145 11.88 -0.05 -20.32
C ALA A 145 12.35 -0.84 -19.08
N GLU A 146 13.06 -0.18 -18.17
CA GLU A 146 13.57 -0.80 -16.93
C GLU A 146 13.71 0.25 -15.82
N PHE A 147 13.66 -0.19 -14.56
CA PHE A 147 13.93 0.67 -13.40
C PHE A 147 14.54 -0.14 -12.24
N GLU A 148 15.32 0.51 -11.40
CA GLU A 148 15.87 -0.12 -10.20
C GLU A 148 15.09 0.31 -8.95
N VAL A 149 14.43 -0.65 -8.28
CA VAL A 149 13.62 -0.40 -7.07
C VAL A 149 14.39 0.36 -5.98
N GLY A 150 15.66 0.01 -5.76
CA GLY A 150 16.51 0.64 -4.75
C GLY A 150 16.95 2.07 -5.08
N SER A 151 16.81 2.48 -6.34
CA SER A 151 17.25 3.81 -6.80
C SER A 151 16.20 4.90 -6.58
N LEU A 152 14.93 4.52 -6.40
CA LEU A 152 13.82 5.45 -6.21
C LEU A 152 13.95 6.21 -4.89
N GLN A 153 13.93 7.53 -4.97
CA GLN A 153 14.01 8.46 -3.83
C GLN A 153 12.65 9.10 -3.56
N VAL A 154 12.38 9.38 -2.30
CA VAL A 154 11.13 10.02 -1.85
C VAL A 154 11.45 11.43 -1.35
N ALA A 155 10.72 12.41 -1.86
CA ALA A 155 10.71 13.77 -1.36
C ALA A 155 9.32 14.07 -0.76
N ARG A 156 9.26 14.19 0.57
CA ARG A 156 8.02 14.52 1.28
C ARG A 156 7.67 15.99 1.18
N HIS A 157 6.39 16.27 0.90
CA HIS A 157 5.82 17.61 0.97
C HIS A 157 4.94 17.77 2.20
N THR A 158 4.11 16.75 2.48
CA THR A 158 3.23 16.69 3.65
C THR A 158 3.10 15.23 4.13
N PRO A 159 2.43 14.95 5.27
CA PRO A 159 2.10 13.58 5.66
C PRO A 159 1.25 12.81 4.63
N ALA A 160 0.58 13.52 3.72
CA ALA A 160 -0.32 12.95 2.71
C ALA A 160 0.22 13.06 1.26
N ALA A 161 1.26 13.87 1.02
CA ALA A 161 1.77 14.15 -0.33
C ALA A 161 3.29 14.00 -0.43
N ALA A 162 3.74 13.38 -1.52
CA ALA A 162 5.14 13.10 -1.78
C ALA A 162 5.44 13.12 -3.28
N THR A 163 6.71 13.31 -3.63
CA THR A 163 7.24 13.03 -4.97
C THR A 163 8.16 11.82 -4.86
N VAL A 164 8.05 10.89 -5.80
CA VAL A 164 8.99 9.77 -5.93
C VAL A 164 9.69 9.89 -7.28
N SER A 165 11.01 9.86 -7.29
CA SER A 165 11.78 9.96 -8.51
C SER A 165 12.97 9.02 -8.54
N GLY A 166 13.40 8.65 -9.73
CA GLY A 166 14.60 7.84 -9.90
C GLY A 166 14.94 7.57 -11.37
N PRO A 167 16.11 6.99 -11.60
CA PRO A 167 16.56 6.62 -12.93
C PRO A 167 15.68 5.51 -13.52
N VAL A 168 15.36 5.67 -14.81
CA VAL A 168 14.73 4.66 -15.67
C VAL A 168 15.56 4.49 -16.93
N GLU A 169 15.63 3.27 -17.44
CA GLU A 169 16.26 3.00 -18.72
C GLU A 169 15.23 3.06 -19.84
N THR A 170 15.61 3.62 -20.98
CA THR A 170 14.78 3.67 -22.18
C THR A 170 15.02 2.47 -23.10
N PRO A 171 14.10 2.17 -24.04
CA PRO A 171 14.34 1.15 -25.07
C PRO A 171 15.60 1.40 -25.92
N SER A 172 16.06 2.66 -25.99
CA SER A 172 17.29 3.06 -26.68
C SER A 172 18.56 2.93 -25.83
N GLY A 173 18.46 2.47 -24.58
CA GLY A 173 19.58 2.31 -23.64
C GLY A 173 20.06 3.62 -23.02
N LEU A 174 19.25 4.68 -23.06
CA LEU A 174 19.54 5.92 -22.34
C LEU A 174 18.96 5.85 -20.93
N THR A 175 19.58 6.57 -20.00
CA THR A 175 19.01 6.78 -18.66
C THR A 175 18.28 8.12 -18.63
N LYS A 176 17.02 8.08 -18.21
CA LYS A 176 16.19 9.26 -17.91
C LYS A 176 15.77 9.26 -16.46
N VAL A 177 15.19 10.34 -15.97
CA VAL A 177 14.58 10.40 -14.65
C VAL A 177 13.07 10.38 -14.79
N ALA A 178 12.43 9.40 -14.16
CA ALA A 178 10.99 9.39 -13.98
C ALA A 178 10.66 10.04 -12.63
N THR A 179 9.66 10.90 -12.61
CA THR A 179 9.18 11.60 -11.41
C THR A 179 7.68 11.48 -11.31
N PHE A 180 7.20 11.01 -10.16
CA PHE A 180 5.80 10.77 -9.86
C PHE A 180 5.36 11.68 -8.72
N THR A 181 4.24 12.36 -8.89
CA THR A 181 3.57 13.12 -7.83
C THR A 181 2.48 12.27 -7.21
N LEU A 182 2.54 12.11 -5.89
CA LEU A 182 1.63 11.27 -5.12
C LEU A 182 0.87 12.12 -4.10
N ASP A 183 -0.39 11.76 -3.89
CA ASP A 183 -1.25 12.28 -2.83
C ASP A 183 -2.03 11.14 -2.17
N HIS A 184 -2.74 11.44 -1.09
CA HIS A 184 -3.49 10.44 -0.35
C HIS A 184 -4.84 10.14 -1.00
N GLY A 185 -5.03 8.90 -1.40
CA GLY A 185 -6.28 8.35 -1.90
C GLY A 185 -6.93 7.33 -0.94
N PRO A 186 -8.06 6.73 -1.35
CA PRO A 186 -8.77 5.75 -0.53
C PRO A 186 -7.97 4.49 -0.17
N ASN A 187 -7.02 4.09 -1.01
CA ASN A 187 -6.21 2.89 -0.84
C ASN A 187 -4.75 3.19 -0.42
N GLY A 188 -4.51 4.33 0.22
CA GLY A 188 -3.17 4.84 0.52
C GLY A 188 -2.72 5.87 -0.53
N PHE A 189 -1.44 5.94 -0.85
CA PHE A 189 -0.98 6.85 -1.89
C PHE A 189 -1.57 6.52 -3.27
N CYS A 190 -1.96 7.54 -4.01
CA CYS A 190 -2.30 7.47 -5.42
C CYS A 190 -1.42 8.43 -6.23
N ILE A 191 -1.16 8.08 -7.48
CA ILE A 191 -0.39 8.86 -8.45
C ILE A 191 -1.32 9.88 -9.09
N GLU A 192 -0.97 11.14 -8.97
CA GLU A 192 -1.69 12.26 -9.59
C GLU A 192 -1.16 12.56 -10.99
N ASP A 193 0.15 12.48 -11.15
CA ASP A 193 0.88 12.86 -12.36
C ASP A 193 2.24 12.16 -12.38
N ALA A 194 2.79 11.96 -13.57
CA ALA A 194 4.19 11.56 -13.73
C ALA A 194 4.79 12.07 -15.03
N HIS A 195 6.10 12.35 -15.00
CA HIS A 195 6.85 12.76 -16.17
C HIS A 195 8.20 12.04 -16.25
N VAL A 196 8.67 11.81 -17.48
CA VAL A 196 9.98 11.23 -17.79
C VAL A 196 10.82 12.27 -18.54
N SER A 197 11.99 12.60 -18.02
CA SER A 197 12.89 13.62 -18.58
C SER A 197 14.32 13.11 -18.76
#